data_AF-A0A9W4MC33-F1
#
_entry.id   AF-A0A9W4MC33-F1
#
_cell.length_a   1.000
_cell.length_b   1.000
_cell.length_c   1.000
_cell.angle_alpha   90.00
_cell.angle_beta   90.00
_cell.angle_gamma   90.00
#
_symmetry.space_group_name_H-M   'P 1'
#
loop_
_entity.id
_entity.type
_entity.pdbx_description
1 polymer ?
#
loop_
_entity_poly.entity_id
_entity_poly.type
_entity_poly.pdbx_seq_one_letter_code
_entity_poly.pdbx_strand_id
1 'polypeptide(L)'
;MAYAGRTVTQKFVGLLLPIAAFVAAGLEHSVANMYLLPYAFLVQGAEAGISISAGGIAANLMAATLGNMIGGSLVALAYGHVCAGQ
;
A
#
# COMPACT_ATOMS: atom_id res chain seq x y z
N MET A 1 -14.43 -6.69 -3.31
CA MET A 1 -15.30 -5.60 -3.79
C MET A 1 -15.20 -5.40 -5.29
N ALA A 2 -14.06 -4.93 -5.82
CA ALA A 2 -13.91 -4.71 -7.27
C ALA A 2 -14.12 -5.99 -8.13
N TYR A 3 -13.74 -7.17 -7.63
CA TYR A 3 -13.95 -8.43 -8.35
C TYR A 3 -15.44 -8.76 -8.59
N ALA A 4 -16.34 -8.32 -7.72
CA ALA A 4 -17.78 -8.58 -7.86
C ALA A 4 -18.49 -7.57 -8.78
N GLY A 5 -17.86 -6.43 -9.09
CA GLY A 5 -18.44 -5.39 -9.93
C GLY A 5 -18.46 -5.79 -11.41
N ARG A 6 -19.60 -5.58 -12.09
CA ARG A 6 -19.77 -5.90 -13.53
C ARG A 6 -19.50 -4.71 -14.44
N THR A 7 -19.56 -3.48 -13.92
CA THR A 7 -19.23 -2.25 -14.67
C THR A 7 -18.00 -1.55 -14.10
N VAL A 8 -17.35 -0.72 -14.91
CA VAL A 8 -16.20 0.10 -14.48
C VAL A 8 -16.59 1.00 -13.30
N THR A 9 -17.77 1.62 -13.37
CA THR A 9 -18.29 2.47 -12.29
C THR A 9 -18.42 1.71 -10.97
N GLN A 10 -18.95 0.48 -10.99
CA GLN A 10 -19.07 -0.35 -9.78
C GLN A 10 -17.69 -0.70 -9.19
N LYS A 11 -16.72 -1.01 -10.06
CA LYS A 11 -15.35 -1.30 -9.62
C LYS A 11 -14.69 -0.06 -9.01
N PHE A 12 -14.82 1.09 -9.65
CA PHE A 12 -14.26 2.35 -9.19
C PHE A 12 -14.82 2.78 -7.83
N VAL A 13 -16.15 2.82 -7.69
CA VAL A 13 -16.81 3.19 -6.43
C VAL A 13 -16.41 2.23 -5.30
N GLY A 14 -16.27 0.94 -5.60
CA GLY A 14 -15.82 -0.07 -4.63
C GLY A 14 -14.35 0.05 -4.18
N LEU A 15 -13.54 0.88 -4.85
CA LEU A 15 -12.13 1.10 -4.53
C LEU A 15 -11.88 2.41 -3.76
N LEU A 16 -12.76 3.42 -3.93
CA LEU A 16 -12.55 4.77 -3.36
C LEU A 16 -12.35 4.77 -1.84
N LEU A 17 -13.32 4.24 -1.08
CA LEU A 17 -13.27 4.28 0.38
C LEU A 17 -12.13 3.44 0.97
N PRO A 18 -11.89 2.19 0.53
CA PRO A 18 -10.78 1.39 1.06
C PRO A 18 -9.41 2.04 0.82
N ILE A 19 -9.19 2.60 -0.37
CA ILE A 19 -7.92 3.26 -0.69
C ILE A 19 -7.76 4.54 0.12
N ALA A 20 -8.80 5.37 0.22
CA ALA A 20 -8.77 6.59 1.01
C ALA A 20 -8.49 6.31 2.50
N ALA A 21 -9.14 5.28 3.06
CA ALA A 21 -8.93 4.86 4.45
C ALA A 21 -7.49 4.36 4.68
N PHE A 22 -6.94 3.58 3.75
CA PHE A 22 -5.55 3.09 3.82
C PHE A 22 -4.55 4.26 3.87
N VAL A 23 -4.71 5.25 2.98
CA VAL A 23 -3.84 6.42 2.92
C VAL A 23 -4.04 7.33 4.14
N ALA A 24 -5.28 7.59 4.54
CA ALA A 24 -5.58 8.43 5.70
C ALA A 24 -5.08 7.84 7.03
N ALA A 25 -5.03 6.51 7.13
CA ALA A 25 -4.44 5.81 8.27
C ALA A 25 -2.90 5.82 8.27
N GLY A 26 -2.26 6.36 7.24
CA GLY A 26 -0.80 6.41 7.13
C GLY A 26 -0.15 5.04 6.89
N LEU A 27 -0.87 4.11 6.26
CA LEU A 27 -0.32 2.79 5.94
C LEU A 27 0.61 2.84 4.72
N GLU A 28 1.60 1.96 4.72
CA GLU A 28 2.69 1.97 3.74
C GLU A 28 2.42 0.98 2.60
N HIS A 29 2.40 1.47 1.36
CA HIS A 29 2.28 0.65 0.16
C HIS A 29 3.60 0.66 -0.60
N SER A 30 4.29 -0.47 -0.63
CA SER A 30 5.62 -0.64 -1.25
C SER A 30 5.73 0.01 -2.64
N VAL A 31 4.77 -0.23 -3.53
CA VAL A 31 4.76 0.35 -4.89
C VAL A 31 4.53 1.87 -4.89
N ALA A 32 3.73 2.41 -3.97
CA ALA A 32 3.55 3.87 -3.88
C ALA A 32 4.85 4.52 -3.39
N ASN A 33 5.54 3.87 -2.46
CA ASN A 33 6.80 4.35 -1.89
C ASN A 33 7.96 4.32 -2.88
N MET A 34 7.93 3.41 -3.87
CA MET A 34 8.87 3.41 -5.01
C MET A 34 8.79 4.69 -5.84
N TYR A 35 7.67 5.43 -5.78
CA TYR A 35 7.54 6.74 -6.41
C TYR A 35 7.75 7.88 -5.40
N LEU A 36 7.05 7.82 -4.25
CA LEU A 36 7.02 8.91 -3.27
C LEU A 36 8.39 9.17 -2.64
N LEU A 37 9.13 8.12 -2.26
CA LEU A 37 10.42 8.29 -1.56
C LEU A 37 11.54 8.79 -2.49
N PRO A 38 11.72 8.27 -3.72
CA PRO A 38 12.69 8.85 -4.64
C PRO A 38 12.32 10.28 -5.04
N TYR A 39 11.03 10.58 -5.25
CA TYR A 39 10.59 11.94 -5.51
C TYR A 39 10.95 12.87 -4.35
N ALA A 40 10.64 12.47 -3.11
CA ALA A 40 10.95 13.24 -1.91
C ALA A 40 12.47 13.42 -1.73
N PHE A 41 13.28 12.41 -2.05
CA PHE A 41 14.74 12.49 -2.03
C PHE A 41 15.30 13.50 -3.04
N LEU A 42 14.71 13.60 -4.24
CA LEU A 42 15.15 14.54 -5.27
C LEU A 42 14.79 16.00 -4.95
N VAL A 43 13.67 16.23 -4.26
CA VAL A 43 13.18 17.57 -3.94
C VAL A 43 13.56 18.03 -2.53
N GLN A 44 14.26 17.20 -1.74
CA GLN A 44 14.65 17.59 -0.38
C GLN A 44 15.60 18.80 -0.45
N GLY A 45 15.20 19.93 0.14
CA GLY A 45 16.05 21.09 0.33
C GLY A 45 16.94 20.93 1.58
N ALA A 46 17.99 21.75 1.68
CA ALA A 46 18.88 21.78 2.86
C ALA A 46 18.16 22.16 4.18
N GLU A 47 16.97 22.76 4.07
CA GLU A 47 16.11 23.23 5.18
C GLU A 47 15.15 22.14 5.70
N ALA A 48 15.06 20.98 5.04
CA ALA A 48 14.21 19.89 5.51
C ALA A 48 14.85 19.26 6.75
N GLY A 49 14.31 19.53 7.94
CA GLY A 49 14.78 18.98 9.23
C GLY A 49 14.79 17.45 9.32
N ILE A 50 14.39 16.74 8.26
CA ILE A 50 14.49 15.29 8.08
C ILE A 50 15.12 15.03 6.71
N SER A 51 16.39 14.60 6.69
CA SER A 51 17.06 14.17 5.47
C SER A 51 16.59 12.77 5.08
N ILE A 52 16.05 12.60 3.87
CA ILE A 52 15.82 11.26 3.34
C ILE A 52 17.17 10.71 2.87
N SER A 53 17.51 9.50 3.31
CA SER A 53 18.74 8.82 2.91
C SER A 53 18.41 7.61 2.03
N ALA A 54 19.31 7.25 1.13
CA ALA A 54 19.16 6.04 0.31
C ALA A 54 18.97 4.78 1.19
N GLY A 55 19.63 4.71 2.35
CA GLY A 55 19.43 3.64 3.33
C GLY A 55 18.03 3.65 3.96
N GLY A 56 17.49 4.83 4.29
CA GLY A 56 16.13 4.98 4.81
C GLY A 56 15.06 4.56 3.78
N ILE A 57 15.29 4.88 2.50
CA ILE A 57 14.42 4.42 1.40
C ILE A 57 14.42 2.89 1.33
N ALA A 58 15.60 2.26 1.32
CA ALA A 58 15.73 0.80 1.26
C ALA A 58 15.07 0.12 2.47
N ALA A 59 15.27 0.65 3.68
CA ALA A 59 14.68 0.11 4.90
C ALA A 59 13.14 0.20 4.87
N ASN A 60 12.58 1.33 4.43
CA ASN A 60 11.13 1.47 4.26
C ASN A 60 10.61 0.47 3.22
N LEU A 61 11.26 0.36 2.06
CA LEU A 61 10.81 -0.53 0.99
C LEU A 61 10.79 -1.99 1.43
N MET A 62 11.82 -2.43 2.16
CA MET A 62 11.90 -3.78 2.73
C MET A 62 10.77 -4.04 3.73
N ALA A 63 10.58 -3.14 4.70
CA ALA A 63 9.55 -3.28 5.71
C ALA A 63 8.13 -3.24 5.11
N ALA A 64 7.86 -2.30 4.20
CA ALA A 64 6.57 -2.17 3.53
C ALA A 64 6.27 -3.40 2.66
N THR A 65 7.26 -3.92 1.94
CA THR A 65 7.07 -5.12 1.09
C THR A 65 6.72 -6.35 1.94
N LEU A 66 7.45 -6.56 3.05
CA LEU A 66 7.14 -7.66 3.99
C LEU A 66 5.74 -7.50 4.58
N GLY A 67 5.40 -6.29 5.06
CA GLY A 67 4.07 -6.01 5.60
C GLY A 67 2.95 -6.22 4.59
N ASN A 68 3.13 -5.79 3.33
CA ASN A 68 2.16 -5.97 2.27
C ASN A 68 1.97 -7.46 1.91
N MET A 69 3.05 -8.25 1.84
CA MET A 69 2.97 -9.70 1.61
C MET A 69 2.22 -10.42 2.73
N ILE A 70 2.54 -10.09 3.99
CA ILE A 70 1.86 -10.67 5.16
C ILE A 70 0.38 -10.30 5.14
N GLY A 71 0.05 -9.01 4.95
CA GLY A 71 -1.33 -8.54 4.89
C GLY A 71 -2.15 -9.22 3.79
N GLY A 72 -1.59 -9.32 2.57
CA GLY A 72 -2.24 -10.02 1.46
C GLY A 72 -2.45 -11.52 1.72
N SER A 73 -1.44 -12.17 2.32
CA SER A 73 -1.51 -13.60 2.66
C SER A 73 -2.58 -13.89 3.71
N LEU A 74 -2.73 -13.05 4.73
CA LEU A 74 -3.76 -13.21 5.77
C LEU A 74 -5.17 -13.13 5.17
N VAL A 75 -5.41 -12.18 4.26
CA VAL A 75 -6.72 -12.07 3.57
C VAL A 75 -6.98 -13.30 2.69
N ALA A 76 -5.96 -13.77 1.96
CA ALA A 76 -6.08 -14.95 1.11
C ALA A 76 -6.38 -16.22 1.93
N LEU A 77 -5.70 -16.41 3.06
CA LEU A 77 -5.95 -17.52 3.98
C LEU A 77 -7.35 -17.44 4.58
N ALA A 78 -7.78 -16.28 5.08
CA ALA A 78 -9.12 -16.08 5.63
C ALA A 78 -10.21 -16.41 4.60
N TYR A 79 -10.05 -15.97 3.36
CA TYR A 79 -10.97 -16.31 2.27
C TYR A 79 -10.95 -17.81 1.96
N GLY A 80 -9.76 -18.42 1.88
CA GLY A 80 -9.57 -19.86 1.65
C GLY A 80 -10.25 -20.73 2.71
N HIS A 81 -10.15 -20.37 4.00
CA HIS A 81 -10.82 -21.09 5.08
C HIS A 81 -12.35 -21.06 4.96
N VAL A 82 -12.93 -19.95 4.52
CA VAL A 82 -14.38 -19.85 4.30
C VAL A 82 -14.81 -20.70 3.10
N CYS A 83 -14.03 -20.70 2.02
CA CYS A 83 -14.35 -21.48 0.81
C CYS A 83 -14.10 -22.98 0.96
N ALA A 84 -13.11 -23.40 1.74
CA ALA A 84 -12.80 -24.83 1.96
C ALA A 84 -13.72 -25.49 3.01
N GLY A 85 -14.49 -24.70 3.77
CA GLY A 85 -15.50 -25.18 4.71
C GLY A 85 -16.91 -25.34 4.10
N GLN A 86 -17.06 -25.11 2.80
CA GLN A 86 -18.24 -25.39 1.99
C GLN A 86 -17.98 -26.63 1.12
#